data_AF-A0A9X5CKM0-F1
#
_entry.id   AF-A0A9X5CKM0-F1
#
_cell.length_a   1.000
_cell.length_b   1.000
_cell.length_c   1.000
_cell.angle_alpha   90.00
_cell.angle_beta   90.00
_cell.angle_gamma   90.00
#
_symmetry.space_group_name_H-M   'P 1'
#
loop_
_entity.id
_entity.type
_entity.pdbx_description
1 polymer ?
#
loop_
_entity_poly.entity_id
_entity_poly.type
_entity_poly.pdbx_seq_one_letter_code
_entity_poly.pdbx_strand_id
1 'polypeptide(L)'
;MSEMRSDGELLRAVTADGDRRAFEELYRRYAPWLTARMRTRCADAALVDDVVQETFLAVWRGTARWREDAAGADAAGWLWRIASRRLVDAL
;
A
#
# COMPACT_ATOMS: atom_id res chain seq x y z
N MET A 1 -17.38 4.28 -20.27
CA MET A 1 -17.24 3.13 -19.36
C MET A 1 -15.76 3.07 -18.98
N SER A 2 -15.38 3.63 -17.83
CA SER A 2 -13.99 3.50 -17.36
C SER A 2 -13.81 2.05 -16.92
N GLU A 3 -13.00 1.29 -17.64
CA GLU A 3 -12.64 -0.06 -17.25
C GLU A 3 -11.92 0.03 -15.90
N MET A 4 -12.51 -0.58 -14.86
CA MET A 4 -11.98 -0.56 -13.50
C MET A 4 -10.69 -1.39 -13.50
N ARG A 5 -9.53 -0.75 -13.33
CA ARG A 5 -8.25 -1.47 -13.26
C ARG A 5 -8.25 -2.38 -12.04
N SER A 6 -7.75 -3.59 -12.20
CA SER A 6 -7.45 -4.48 -11.08
C SER A 6 -6.36 -3.89 -10.18
N ASP A 7 -6.28 -4.37 -8.94
CA ASP A 7 -5.27 -3.89 -7.99
C ASP A 7 -3.84 -4.16 -8.47
N GLY A 8 -3.63 -5.29 -9.16
CA GLY A 8 -2.36 -5.61 -9.78
C GLY A 8 -2.00 -4.62 -10.88
N GLU A 9 -2.95 -4.20 -11.71
CA GLU A 9 -2.73 -3.17 -12.74
C GLU A 9 -2.43 -1.80 -12.15
N LEU A 10 -3.13 -1.41 -11.08
CA LEU A 10 -2.82 -0.18 -10.35
C LEU A 10 -1.40 -0.22 -9.77
N LEU A 11 -1.04 -1.29 -9.07
CA LEU A 11 0.30 -1.45 -8.49
C LEU A 11 1.41 -1.43 -9.55
N ARG A 12 1.20 -2.08 -10.70
CA ARG A 12 2.14 -2.03 -11.83
C ARG A 12 2.30 -0.63 -12.38
N ALA A 13 1.20 0.04 -12.71
CA ALA A 13 1.23 1.40 -13.25
C ALA A 13 1.93 2.38 -12.30
N VAL A 14 1.75 2.23 -10.99
CA VAL A 14 2.48 3.05 -10.00
C VAL A 14 3.97 2.71 -9.98
N THR A 15 4.31 1.43 -9.84
CA THR A 15 5.70 1.02 -9.57
C THR A 15 6.61 1.02 -10.81
N ALA A 16 6.04 0.87 -12.00
CA ALA A 16 6.79 0.91 -13.26
C ALA A 16 6.85 2.33 -13.86
N ASP A 17 5.69 3.00 -13.95
CA ASP A 17 5.55 4.23 -14.74
C ASP A 17 5.37 5.48 -13.86
N GLY A 18 5.23 5.33 -12.55
CA GLY A 18 4.91 6.44 -11.65
C GLY A 18 3.52 7.04 -11.93
N ASP A 19 2.55 6.23 -12.36
CA ASP A 19 1.19 6.71 -12.68
C ASP A 19 0.53 7.29 -11.42
N ARG A 20 0.42 8.62 -11.38
CA ARG A 20 -0.20 9.37 -10.29
C ARG A 20 -1.66 8.98 -10.06
N ARG A 21 -2.43 8.76 -11.13
CA ARG A 21 -3.86 8.41 -11.02
C ARG A 21 -4.03 7.01 -10.45
N ALA A 22 -3.20 6.07 -10.89
CA ALA A 22 -3.17 4.73 -10.32
C ALA A 22 -2.83 4.76 -8.83
N PHE A 23 -1.88 5.62 -8.43
CA PHE A 23 -1.50 5.78 -7.02
C PHE A 23 -2.64 6.35 -6.18
N GLU A 24 -3.31 7.40 -6.67
CA GLU A 24 -4.46 8.00 -5.97
C GLU A 24 -5.60 6.99 -5.78
N GLU A 25 -5.88 6.17 -6.78
CA GLU A 25 -6.89 5.11 -6.70
C GLU A 25 -6.50 4.03 -5.68
N LEU A 26 -5.25 3.55 -5.74
CA LEU A 26 -4.70 2.59 -4.77
C LEU A 26 -4.77 3.14 -3.34
N TYR A 27 -4.36 4.39 -3.15
CA TYR A 27 -4.38 5.06 -1.84
C TYR A 27 -5.81 5.16 -1.32
N ARG A 28 -6.75 5.64 -2.14
CA ARG A 28 -8.17 5.78 -1.75
C ARG A 28 -8.79 4.43 -1.38
N ARG A 29 -8.42 3.36 -2.10
CA ARG A 29 -8.95 2.01 -1.86
C ARG A 29 -8.39 1.36 -0.59
N TYR A 30 -7.09 1.51 -0.32
CA TYR A 30 -6.41 0.72 0.70
C TYR A 30 -6.00 1.47 1.96
N ALA A 31 -5.81 2.79 1.91
CA ALA A 31 -5.39 3.56 3.09
C ALA A 31 -6.37 3.45 4.28
N PRO A 32 -7.70 3.54 4.09
CA PRO A 32 -8.66 3.40 5.20
C PRO A 32 -8.59 2.02 5.86
N TRP A 33 -8.54 0.96 5.03
CA TRP A 33 -8.43 -0.41 5.51
C TRP A 33 -7.11 -0.65 6.26
N LEU A 34 -6.00 -0.19 5.71
CA LEU A 34 -4.67 -0.38 6.31
C LEU A 34 -4.56 0.35 7.64
N THR A 35 -5.08 1.58 7.72
CA THR A 35 -5.16 2.39 8.95
C THR A 35 -5.98 1.68 10.01
N ALA A 36 -7.20 1.25 9.68
CA ALA A 36 -8.08 0.53 10.61
C ALA A 36 -7.42 -0.75 11.14
N ARG A 37 -6.75 -1.50 10.26
CA ARG A 37 -6.03 -2.72 10.63
C ARG A 37 -4.82 -2.42 11.51
N MET A 38 -4.06 -1.37 11.25
CA MET A 38 -2.89 -0.98 12.05
C MET A 38 -3.25 -0.51 13.46
N ARG A 39 -4.39 0.17 13.62
CA ARG A 39 -4.91 0.54 14.95
C ARG A 39 -5.24 -0.65 15.85
N THR A 40 -5.39 -1.85 15.29
CA THR A 40 -5.54 -3.09 16.09
C THR A 40 -4.20 -3.58 16.67
N ARG A 41 -3.07 -3.07 16.20
CA ARG A 41 -1.72 -3.46 16.61
C ARG A 41 -0.98 -2.39 17.40
N CYS A 42 -1.31 -1.12 17.19
CA CYS A 42 -0.69 0.00 17.86
C CYS A 42 -1.76 1.01 18.29
N ALA A 43 -1.69 1.43 19.54
CA ALA A 43 -2.61 2.43 20.10
C ALA A 43 -2.19 3.87 19.79
N ASP A 44 -0.93 4.10 19.40
CA ASP A 44 -0.43 5.41 19.00
C ASP A 44 -0.94 5.74 17.59
N ALA A 45 -1.91 6.65 17.52
CA ALA A 45 -2.53 7.06 16.26
C ALA A 45 -1.55 7.80 15.34
N ALA A 46 -0.63 8.60 15.89
CA ALA A 46 0.34 9.34 15.09
C ALA A 46 1.33 8.37 14.44
N LEU A 47 1.82 7.38 15.21
CA LEU A 47 2.70 6.34 14.67
C LEU A 47 2.00 5.51 13.59
N VAL A 48 0.71 5.18 13.77
CA VAL A 48 -0.06 4.47 12.74
C VAL A 48 -0.17 5.29 11.46
N ASP A 49 -0.51 6.57 11.56
CA ASP A 49 -0.66 7.45 10.40
C ASP A 49 0.68 7.62 9.66
N ASP A 50 1.79 7.74 10.38
CA ASP A 50 3.14 7.79 9.80
C ASP A 50 3.51 6.48 9.09
N VAL A 51 3.26 5.32 9.70
CA VAL A 51 3.52 4.01 9.08
C VAL A 51 2.70 3.82 7.80
N VAL A 52 1.43 4.24 7.80
CA VAL A 52 0.57 4.18 6.61
C VAL A 52 1.12 5.10 5.52
N GLN A 53 1.47 6.34 5.84
CA GLN A 53 2.05 7.28 4.88
C GLN A 53 3.36 6.74 4.29
N GLU A 54 4.30 6.30 5.12
CA GLU A 54 5.57 5.73 4.69
C GLU A 54 5.40 4.46 3.86
N THR A 55 4.35 3.69 4.11
CA THR A 55 4.00 2.52 3.31
C THR A 55 3.63 2.95 1.89
N PHE A 56 2.73 3.92 1.72
CA PHE A 56 2.35 4.40 0.40
C PHE A 56 3.47 5.20 -0.30
N LEU A 57 4.30 5.94 0.45
CA LEU A 57 5.49 6.57 -0.09
C LEU A 57 6.49 5.55 -0.64
N ALA A 58 6.64 4.39 0.01
CA ALA A 58 7.48 3.31 -0.49
C ALA A 58 6.97 2.71 -1.80
N VAL A 59 5.65 2.57 -1.93
CA VAL A 59 5.00 2.15 -3.17
C VAL A 59 5.24 3.18 -4.27
N TRP A 60 5.00 4.47 -3.98
CA TRP A 60 5.20 5.57 -4.93
C TRP A 60 6.66 5.69 -5.40
N ARG A 61 7.62 5.56 -4.49
CA ARG A 61 9.06 5.64 -4.81
C ARG A 61 9.59 4.34 -5.47
N GLY A 62 8.78 3.30 -5.59
CA GLY A 62 9.19 2.00 -6.11
C GLY A 62 10.22 1.27 -5.25
N THR A 63 10.42 1.69 -3.99
CA THR A 63 11.32 0.99 -3.04
C THR A 63 10.69 -0.31 -2.55
N ALA A 64 9.35 -0.39 -2.58
CA ALA A 64 8.60 -1.64 -2.50
C ALA A 64 8.16 -2.06 -3.90
N ARG A 65 8.85 -3.03 -4.52
CA ARG A 65 8.47 -3.54 -5.85
C ARG A 65 7.38 -4.60 -5.75
N TRP A 66 6.32 -4.38 -6.51
CA TRP A 66 5.36 -5.42 -6.85
C TRP A 66 5.98 -6.33 -7.92
N ARG A 67 5.94 -7.66 -7.73
CA ARG A 67 6.38 -8.63 -8.74
C ARG A 67 5.16 -9.40 -9.25
N GLU A 68 4.97 -9.41 -10.56
CA GLU A 68 3.83 -10.04 -11.25
C GLU A 68 3.78 -11.56 -11.04
N ASP A 69 4.94 -12.18 -10.82
CA ASP A 69 5.12 -13.60 -10.52
C ASP A 69 4.33 -14.04 -9.27
N ALA A 70 3.89 -13.06 -8.45
CA ALA A 70 2.93 -13.26 -7.39
C ALA A 70 1.49 -13.32 -7.94
N ALA A 71 1.27 -14.05 -9.03
CA ALA A 71 -0.06 -14.34 -9.57
C ALA A 71 -0.90 -15.06 -8.50
N GLY A 72 -1.69 -14.30 -7.75
CA GLY A 72 -2.45 -14.75 -6.57
C GLY A 72 -2.19 -13.95 -5.29
N ALA A 73 -1.21 -13.04 -5.26
CA ALA A 73 -1.01 -12.15 -4.11
C ALA A 73 -2.12 -11.09 -4.09
N ASP A 74 -2.88 -11.08 -3.01
CA ASP A 74 -3.81 -10.02 -2.68
C ASP A 74 -3.02 -8.73 -2.35
N ALA A 75 -3.41 -7.62 -2.99
CA ALA A 75 -2.78 -6.31 -2.81
C ALA A 75 -2.90 -5.84 -1.36
N ALA A 76 -4.01 -6.16 -0.68
CA ALA A 76 -4.18 -5.83 0.74
C ALA A 76 -3.14 -6.57 1.59
N GLY A 77 -3.00 -7.88 1.40
CA GLY A 77 -1.98 -8.69 2.06
C GLY A 77 -0.54 -8.24 1.80
N TRP A 78 -0.24 -7.72 0.61
CA TRP A 78 1.08 -7.16 0.31
C TRP A 78 1.34 -5.81 1.00
N LEU A 79 0.39 -4.88 0.94
CA LEU A 79 0.47 -3.61 1.67
C LEU A 79 0.59 -3.83 3.17
N TRP A 80 -0.16 -4.81 3.71
CA TRP A 80 -0.06 -5.21 5.11
C TRP A 80 1.34 -5.67 5.49
N ARG A 81 2.02 -6.48 4.66
CA ARG A 81 3.39 -6.94 4.94
C ARG A 81 4.37 -5.78 4.99
N ILE A 82 4.24 -4.81 4.09
CA ILE A 82 5.08 -3.61 4.06
C ILE A 82 4.89 -2.78 5.32
N ALA A 83 3.63 -2.49 5.68
CA ALA A 83 3.28 -1.68 6.84
C ALA A 83 3.64 -2.37 8.15
N SER A 84 3.40 -3.67 8.28
CA SER A 84 3.68 -4.42 9.51
C SER A 84 5.17 -4.43 9.82
N ARG A 85 6.02 -4.57 8.80
CA ARG A 85 7.47 -4.50 8.97
C ARG A 85 7.90 -3.11 9.46
N ARG A 86 7.38 -2.05 8.85
CA ARG A 86 7.63 -0.67 9.28
C ARG A 86 7.17 -0.40 10.71
N LEU A 87 6.00 -0.90 11.09
CA LEU A 87 5.51 -0.74 12.46
C LEU A 87 6.45 -1.42 13.46
N VAL A 88 6.92 -2.63 13.17
CA VAL A 88 7.89 -3.33 14.02
C VAL A 88 9.22 -2.57 14.10
N ASP A 89 9.68 -1.99 13.00
CA ASP A 89 10.93 -1.21 12.97
C ASP A 89 10.83 0.14 13.73
N ALA A 90 9.61 0.62 13.99
CA ALA A 90 9.36 1.92 14.62
C ALA A 90 8.94 1.84 16.11
N LEU A 91 8.74 0.62 16.64
CA LEU A 91 8.48 0.34 18.05
C LEU A 91 9.79 0.03 18.79
#